data_AF-X1FKI2-F1
#
_entry.id   AF-X1FKI2-F1
#
_cell.length_a   1.000
_cell.length_b   1.000
_cell.length_c   1.000
_cell.angle_alpha   90.00
_cell.angle_beta   90.00
_cell.angle_gamma   90.00
#
_symmetry.space_group_name_H-M   'P 1'
#
loop_
_entity.id
_entity.type
_entity.pdbx_description
1 polymer ?
#
loop_
_entity_poly.entity_id
_entity_poly.type
_entity_poly.pdbx_seq_one_letter_code
_entity_poly.pdbx_strand_id
1 'polypeptide(L)' 'MGRKKEWRLIDSGYLDAYTNMAIDEAVFLMTEKLGLPATLRFYA' A
#
# COMPACT_ATOMS: atom_id res chain seq x y z
N MET A 1 -6.31 18.16 -18.78
CA MET A 1 -6.52 16.70 -18.73
C MET A 1 -6.01 16.19 -17.39
N GLY A 2 -6.90 15.89 -16.44
CA GLY A 2 -6.50 15.35 -15.13
C GLY A 2 -5.97 13.92 -15.30
N ARG A 3 -4.78 13.62 -14.76
CA ARG A 3 -4.29 12.24 -14.67
C ARG A 3 -5.37 11.40 -13.96
N LYS A 4 -5.83 10.31 -14.59
CA LYS A 4 -6.59 9.28 -13.87
C LYS A 4 -5.72 8.85 -12.69
N LYS A 5 -6.22 8.97 -11.46
CA LYS A 5 -5.52 8.49 -10.26
C LYS A 5 -5.47 6.97 -10.38
N GLU A 6 -4.31 6.44 -10.76
CA GLU A 6 -4.06 5.01 -10.72
C GLU A 6 -3.94 4.57 -9.26
N TRP A 7 -4.46 3.37 -8.96
CA TRP A 7 -4.37 2.76 -7.64
C TRP A 7 -3.64 1.44 -7.75
N ARG A 8 -2.84 1.14 -6.74
CA ARG A 8 -2.21 -0.17 -6.58
C ARG A 8 -3.13 -1.03 -5.72
N LEU A 9 -3.43 -2.23 -6.18
CA LEU A 9 -4.12 -3.24 -5.40
C LEU A 9 -3.08 -4.28 -4.96
N ILE A 10 -3.00 -4.54 -3.65
CA ILE A 10 -2.17 -5.59 -3.07
C ILE A 10 -3.09 -6.55 -2.32
N ASP A 11 -3.07 -7.82 -2.70
CA ASP A 11 -3.65 -8.91 -1.92
C ASP A 11 -2.51 -9.70 -1.29
N SER A 12 -2.32 -9.52 0.01
CA SER A 12 -1.18 -10.09 0.75
C SER A 12 -1.51 -11.37 1.51
N GLY A 13 -2.77 -11.81 1.50
CA GLY A 13 -3.22 -12.98 2.25
C GLY A 13 -3.00 -12.84 3.77
N TYR A 14 -2.78 -13.98 4.43
CA TYR A 14 -2.56 -14.05 5.88
C TYR A 14 -1.08 -13.90 6.22
N LEU A 15 -0.77 -12.97 7.12
CA LEU A 15 0.55 -12.71 7.68
C LEU A 15 0.42 -12.45 9.18
N ASP A 16 1.53 -12.59 9.92
CA ASP A 16 1.53 -12.22 11.33
C ASP A 16 1.36 -10.70 11.54
N ALA A 17 0.99 -10.32 12.77
CA ALA A 17 0.70 -8.93 13.11
C ALA A 17 1.88 -7.98 12.89
N TYR A 18 3.12 -8.43 13.16
CA TYR A 18 4.32 -7.59 13.00
C TYR A 18 4.61 -7.35 11.53
N THR A 19 4.50 -8.39 10.70
CA THR A 19 4.68 -8.28 9.26
C THR A 19 3.61 -7.39 8.62
N ASN A 20 2.35 -7.51 9.05
CA ASN A 20 1.27 -6.63 8.58
C ASN A 20 1.56 -5.15 8.86
N MET A 21 1.99 -4.83 10.08
CA MET A 21 2.35 -3.46 10.46
C MET A 21 3.53 -2.92 9.65
N ALA A 22 4.57 -3.73 9.44
CA ALA A 22 5.74 -3.34 8.65
C ALA A 22 5.38 -3.03 7.18
N ILE A 23 4.45 -3.80 6.59
CA ILE A 23 3.95 -3.54 5.23
C ILE A 23 3.18 -2.23 5.17
N ASP A 24 2.30 -1.98 6.15
CA ASP A 24 1.48 -0.75 6.17
C ASP A 24 2.36 0.50 6.32
N GLU A 25 3.38 0.44 7.19
CA GLU A 25 4.37 1.51 7.32
C GLU A 25 5.16 1.73 6.04
N ALA A 26 5.60 0.65 5.38
CA ALA A 26 6.30 0.73 4.10
C ALA A 26 5.42 1.36 3.00
N VAL A 27 4.14 0.99 2.92
CA VAL A 27 3.19 1.56 1.95
C VAL A 27 2.98 3.06 2.22
N PHE A 28 2.82 3.44 3.49
CA PHE A 28 2.68 4.84 3.89
C PHE A 28 3.91 5.68 3.50
N LEU A 29 5.10 5.24 3.92
CA LEU A 29 6.36 5.93 3.65
C LEU A 29 6.66 6.04 2.15
N MET A 30 6.40 4.99 1.38
CA MET A 30 6.64 5.03 -0.07
C MET A 30 5.67 5.95 -0.80
N THR A 31 4.42 6.03 -0.36
CA THR A 31 3.43 6.95 -0.95
C THR A 31 3.85 8.40 -0.70
N GLU A 32 4.28 8.72 0.52
CA GLU A 32 4.75 10.05 0.90
C GLU A 32 6.07 10.42 0.19
N LYS A 33 7.09 9.55 0.25
CA LYS A 33 8.45 9.89 -0.18
C LYS A 33 8.69 9.73 -1.68
N LEU A 34 8.05 8.74 -2.31
CA LEU A 34 8.30 8.38 -3.70
C LEU A 34 7.14 8.80 -4.63
N GLY A 35 6.08 9.39 -4.07
CA GLY A 35 4.90 9.79 -4.85
C GLY A 35 4.22 8.59 -5.52
N LEU A 36 4.34 7.40 -4.91
CA LEU A 36 3.70 6.20 -5.46
C LEU A 36 2.17 6.36 -5.48
N PRO A 37 1.49 5.66 -6.40
CA PRO A 37 0.04 5.73 -6.44
C PRO A 37 -0.58 5.18 -5.16
N ALA A 38 -1.75 5.74 -4.80
CA ALA A 38 -2.52 5.31 -3.63
C ALA A 38 -2.74 3.79 -3.67
N THR A 39 -2.65 3.15 -2.51
CA THR A 39 -2.63 1.70 -2.40
C THR A 39 -3.83 1.22 -1.60
N LEU A 40 -4.60 0.30 -2.17
CA LEU A 40 -5.60 -0.49 -1.47
C LEU A 40 -4.99 -1.86 -1.19
N ARG A 41 -4.95 -2.24 0.09
CA ARG A 41 -4.38 -3.52 0.53
C ARG A 41 -5.45 -4.36 1.20
N PHE A 42 -5.56 -5.63 0.78
CA PHE A 42 -6.29 -6.66 1.48
C PHE A 42 -5.32 -7.57 2.24
N TYR A 43 -5.63 -7.83 3.50
CA TYR A 43 -4.91 -8.75 4.37
C TYR A 43 -5.90 -9.46 5.30
N ALA A 44 -5.56 -10.68 5.72
CA ALA A 44 -6.37 -11.52 6.60
C ALA A 44 -5.87 -11.52 8.05
#